data_AF-A0A530BW25-F1
#
_entry.id   AF-A0A530BW25-F1
#
_cell.length_a   1.000
_cell.length_b   1.000
_cell.length_c   1.000
_cell.angle_alpha   90.00
_cell.angle_beta   90.00
_cell.angle_gamma   90.00
#
_symmetry.space_group_name_H-M   'P 1'
#
loop_
_entity.id
_entity.type
_entity.pdbx_description
1 polymer ?
#
loop_
_entity_poly.entity_id
_entity_poly.type
_entity_poly.pdbx_seq_one_letter_code
_entity_poly.pdbx_strand_id
1 'polypeptide(L)' 'AIEFIHKRLIAMRDQGKAVLVVSVELDEIRSLSDRILVMFAGRIVGERGPEATEGELGLLMAGVEHQEAAQ' A
#
# COMPACT_ATOMS: atom_id res chain seq x y z
N ALA A 1 -18.77 3.81 10.08
CA ALA A 1 -18.34 2.48 10.59
C ALA A 1 -16.89 2.20 10.22
N ILE A 2 -16.51 2.36 8.94
CA ILE A 2 -15.13 2.15 8.44
C ILE A 2 -14.10 3.04 9.17
N GLU A 3 -14.39 4.33 9.35
CA GLU A 3 -13.50 5.24 10.12
C GLU A 3 -13.19 4.77 11.54
N PHE A 4 -14.12 4.07 12.21
CA PHE A 4 -13.88 3.54 13.55
C PHE A 4 -12.81 2.44 13.52
N ILE A 5 -12.86 1.57 12.51
CA ILE A 5 -11.87 0.50 12.32
C ILE A 5 -10.50 1.14 12.03
N HIS A 6 -10.45 2.12 11.12
CA HIS A 6 -9.21 2.84 10.76
C HIS A 6 -8.53 3.46 11.98
N LYS A 7 -9.29 4.19 12.81
CA LYS A 7 -8.78 4.79 14.05
C LYS A 7 -8.22 3.74 15.01
N ARG A 8 -8.83 2.54 15.05
CA ARG A 8 -8.37 1.46 15.92
C ARG A 8 -7.10 0.78 15.38
N LEU A 9 -6.97 0.63 14.07
CA LEU A 9 -5.74 0.13 13.43
C LEU A 9 -4.57 1.09 13.68
N ILE A 10 -4.79 2.40 13.49
CA ILE A 10 -3.79 3.44 13.80
C ILE A 10 -3.40 3.38 15.28
N ALA A 11 -4.36 3.34 16.20
CA ALA A 11 -4.07 3.25 17.62
C ALA A 11 -3.28 1.98 18.02
N MET A 12 -3.51 0.85 17.33
CA MET A 12 -2.73 -0.37 17.55
C MET A 12 -1.30 -0.24 17.02
N ARG A 13 -1.12 0.33 15.82
CA ARG A 13 0.20 0.65 15.27
C ARG A 13 0.97 1.57 16.20
N ASP A 14 0.34 2.65 16.67
CA ASP A 14 0.96 3.65 17.55
C ASP A 14 1.34 3.06 18.94
N GLN A 15 0.72 1.93 19.33
CA GLN A 15 1.13 1.13 20.49
C GLN A 15 2.31 0.18 20.20
N GLY A 16 2.91 0.25 19.02
CA GLY A 16 4.03 -0.61 18.60
C GLY A 16 3.59 -2.01 18.13
N LYS A 17 2.30 -2.23 17.82
CA LYS A 17 1.83 -3.52 17.29
C LYS A 17 2.01 -3.57 15.78
N ALA A 18 2.42 -4.73 15.28
CA ALA A 18 2.44 -4.98 13.84
C ALA A 18 1.01 -5.12 13.32
N VAL A 19 0.69 -4.41 12.23
CA VAL A 19 -0.60 -4.45 11.55
C VAL A 19 -0.35 -4.72 10.07
N LEU A 20 -1.01 -5.73 9.51
CA LEU A 20 -1.04 -6.00 8.07
C LEU A 20 -2.45 -5.71 7.56
N VAL A 21 -2.56 -4.75 6.64
CA VAL A 21 -3.81 -4.39 5.96
C VAL A 21 -3.69 -4.83 4.51
N VAL A 22 -4.73 -5.47 4.00
CA VAL A 22 -4.88 -5.82 2.58
C VAL A 22 -6.15 -5.18 2.08
N SER A 23 -6.02 -4.25 1.15
CA SER A 23 -7.14 -3.52 0.56
C SER A 23 -6.83 -3.18 -0.89
N VAL A 24 -7.88 -2.90 -1.66
CA VAL A 24 -7.80 -2.36 -3.03
C VAL A 24 -8.13 -0.87 -3.06
N GLU A 25 -8.59 -0.31 -1.94
CA GLU A 25 -8.88 1.11 -1.79
C GLU A 25 -7.58 1.86 -1.46
N LEU A 26 -7.02 2.57 -2.44
CA LEU A 26 -5.70 3.17 -2.32
C LEU A 26 -5.63 4.31 -1.29
N ASP A 27 -6.71 5.07 -1.11
CA ASP A 27 -6.78 6.11 -0.08
C ASP A 27 -6.71 5.54 1.34
N GLU A 28 -7.32 4.38 1.58
CA GLU A 28 -7.19 3.66 2.85
C GLU A 28 -5.74 3.23 3.08
N ILE A 29 -5.15 2.54 2.11
CA ILE A 29 -3.77 2.05 2.21
C ILE A 29 -2.78 3.19 2.49
N ARG A 30 -2.91 4.31 1.77
CA ARG A 30 -2.03 5.48 1.92
C ARG A 30 -2.20 6.18 3.27
N SER A 31 -3.41 6.19 3.83
CA SER A 31 -3.68 6.83 5.13
C SER A 31 -3.30 5.97 6.34
N LEU A 32 -3.32 4.63 6.20
CA LEU A 32 -3.10 3.71 7.32
C LEU A 32 -1.68 3.13 7.38
N SER A 33 -0.97 3.08 6.26
CA SER A 33 0.26 2.30 6.14
C SER A 33 1.52 3.16 6.26
N ASP A 34 2.52 2.65 6.96
CA ASP A 34 3.86 3.25 6.95
C ASP A 34 4.68 2.77 5.73
N ARG A 35 4.34 1.59 5.21
CA ARG A 35 4.96 0.94 4.04
C ARG A 35 3.89 0.21 3.25
N ILE A 36 3.98 0.28 1.92
CA ILE A 36 3.01 -0.31 0.98
C ILE A 36 3.77 -1.30 0.10
N LEU A 37 3.40 -2.57 0.16
CA LEU A 37 3.89 -3.60 -0.75
C LEU A 37 2.83 -3.87 -1.81
N VAL A 38 3.20 -3.78 -3.08
CA VAL A 38 2.29 -4.04 -4.20
C VAL A 38 2.56 -5.43 -4.73
N MET A 39 1.49 -6.22 -4.88
CA MET A 39 1.54 -7.58 -5.38
C MET A 39 0.81 -7.68 -6.72
N PHE A 40 1.44 -8.31 -7.71
CA PHE A 40 0.86 -8.63 -9.01
C PHE A 40 1.23 -10.07 -9.38
N ALA A 41 0.26 -10.83 -9.90
CA ALA A 41 0.44 -12.24 -10.29
C ALA A 41 1.13 -13.12 -9.21
N GLY A 42 0.79 -12.91 -7.93
CA GLY A 42 1.35 -13.66 -6.81
C GLY A 42 2.79 -13.31 -6.43
N ARG A 43 3.34 -12.21 -6.95
CA ARG A 43 4.69 -11.71 -6.63
C ARG A 43 4.64 -10.28 -6.15
N ILE A 44 5.50 -9.92 -5.22
CA ILE A 44 5.72 -8.53 -4.82
C ILE A 44 6.51 -7.86 -5.95
N VAL A 45 5.91 -6.83 -6.56
CA VAL A 45 6.47 -6.09 -7.70
C VAL A 45 6.99 -4.70 -7.30
N GLY A 46 6.75 -4.30 -6.05
CA GLY A 46 7.31 -3.05 -5.56
C GLY A 46 6.98 -2.75 -4.12
N GLU A 47 7.78 -1.87 -3.54
CA GLU A 47 7.55 -1.26 -2.24
C GLU A 47 7.56 0.27 -2.39
N ARG A 48 6.63 0.93 -1.70
CA ARG A 48 6.51 2.39 -1.63
C ARG A 48 6.14 2.84 -0.22
N GLY A 49 6.37 4.10 0.10
CA GLY A 49 5.78 4.74 1.28
C GLY A 49 4.39 5.31 0.99
N PRO A 50 3.70 5.83 2.03
CA PRO A 50 2.36 6.41 1.92
C PRO A 50 2.28 7.64 1.00
N GLU A 51 3.41 8.31 0.77
CA GLU A 51 3.54 9.44 -0.15
C GLU A 51 3.36 9.08 -1.63
N ALA A 52 3.42 7.79 -1.98
CA ALA A 52 3.18 7.35 -3.35
C ALA A 52 1.80 7.77 -3.84
N THR A 53 1.75 8.17 -5.10
CA THR A 53 0.52 8.57 -5.77
C THR A 53 -0.31 7.34 -6.13
N GLU A 54 -1.62 7.54 -6.24
CA GLU A 54 -2.53 6.51 -6.74
C GLU A 54 -2.11 6.00 -8.13
N GLY A 55 -1.62 6.89 -9.01
CA GLY A 55 -1.11 6.51 -10.32
C GLY A 55 0.10 5.58 -10.25
N GLU A 56 1.08 5.88 -9.40
CA GLU A 56 2.26 5.02 -9.22
C GLU A 56 1.89 3.64 -8.67
N LEU A 57 1.03 3.60 -7.65
CA LEU A 57 0.55 2.34 -7.07
C LEU A 57 -0.28 1.55 -8.09
N GLY A 58 -1.16 2.23 -8.83
CA GLY A 58 -1.96 1.64 -9.90
C GLY A 58 -1.13 1.04 -11.03
N LEU A 59 -0.03 1.69 -11.42
CA LEU A 59 0.92 1.15 -12.40
C LEU A 59 1.57 -0.15 -11.91
N LEU A 60 2.06 -0.17 -10.66
CA LEU A 60 2.61 -1.38 -10.05
C LEU A 60 1.55 -2.49 -9.95
N MET A 61 0.32 -2.15 -9.57
CA MET A 61 -0.80 -3.11 -9.50
C MET A 61 -1.18 -3.68 -10.87
N ALA A 62 -0.93 -2.95 -11.95
CA ALA A 62 -1.10 -3.42 -13.32
C ALA A 62 0.10 -4.24 -13.84
N GLY A 63 1.13 -4.45 -13.02
CA GLY A 63 2.37 -5.11 -13.41
C GLY A 63 3.28 -4.26 -14.29
N VAL A 64 3.05 -2.95 -14.35
CA VAL A 64 3.91 -1.99 -15.05
C VAL A 64 4.99 -1.54 -14.07
N GLU A 65 6.04 -2.33 -13.95
CA GLU A 65 7.30 -1.84 -13.38
C GLU A 65 7.95 -0.86 -14.36
N HIS A 66 8.69 0.13 -13.87
CA HIS A 66 9.74 0.77 -14.66
C HIS A 66 10.84 -0.29 -14.95
N GLN A 67 10.52 -1.29 -15.77
CA GLN A 67 11.51 -2.06 -16.49
C GLN A 67 11.87 -1.27 -17.74
N GLU A 68 12.98 -0.56 -17.61
CA GLU A 68 13.98 -0.36 -18.65
C GLU A 68 13.48 0.21 -19.98
N ALA A 69 13.68 1.52 -20.14
CA ALA A 69 14.15 2.09 -21.40
C ALA A 69 15.56 1.57 -21.75
N ALA A 70 15.73 0.24 -21.79
CA ALA A 70 16.92 -0.44 -22.24
C ALA A 70 16.54 -1.77 -22.92
N GLN A 71 15.94 -1.66 -24.11
CA GLN A 71 16.41 -2.32 -25.33
C GLN A 71 15.76 -1.71 -26.57
#